data_AF-A0A0D2E774-F1
#
_entry.id   AF-A0A0D2E774-F1
#
_cell.length_a   1.000
_cell.length_b   1.000
_cell.length_c   1.000
_cell.angle_alpha   90.00
_cell.angle_beta   90.00
_cell.angle_gamma   90.00
#
_symmetry.space_group_name_H-M   'P 1'
#
loop_
_entity.id
_entity.type
_entity.pdbx_description
1 polymer ?
#
loop_
_entity_poly.entity_id
_entity_poly.type
_entity_poly.pdbx_seq_one_letter_code
_entity_poly.pdbx_strand_id
1 'polypeptide(L)'
;MQASPSKARAEALESHSWSLVLTWLSTLCHPSPIPSFERDATTLKALQKLMTENIAAEKWRDLLFLAQIEGLAFHQQERLHHGTSSENEAESLLHLLALSLPASSKPSLDSLSASAVLLGCFHSATLQTSILESLQSQILSLPGQTFALATHLSCIDSLNSNIREEISQFQRTLSGASSSIGQRRDRLVTDSDATSLSPPRTPITSTFPTDDNDDDGEVGIRESYSRLHAQTLRYQLETKQLMLKCAEYTDRIAALERQISSRNAGSDRPTLADVASKQTLIDQKKRQVETLEMKILEFHGLPPDIDASRAEVQRAQVELDELKRRREELFERLSS
;
A
#
# COMPACT_ATOMS: atom_id res chain seq x y z
N MET A 1 -12.29 -31.81 -53.43
CA MET A 1 -11.08 -32.42 -52.85
C MET A 1 -11.24 -32.42 -51.34
N GLN A 2 -11.73 -33.53 -50.77
CA GLN A 2 -11.82 -33.69 -49.31
C GLN A 2 -10.44 -34.08 -48.79
N ALA A 3 -9.83 -33.24 -47.95
CA ALA A 3 -8.60 -33.60 -47.27
C ALA A 3 -8.86 -34.83 -46.39
N SER A 4 -7.97 -35.84 -46.43
CA SER A 4 -8.09 -37.00 -45.56
C SER A 4 -8.16 -36.55 -44.09
N PRO A 5 -9.01 -37.15 -43.24
CA PRO A 5 -9.23 -36.72 -41.86
C PRO A 5 -7.95 -36.54 -41.04
N SER A 6 -6.92 -37.33 -41.30
CA SER A 6 -5.61 -37.23 -40.67
C SER A 6 -4.85 -35.96 -41.03
N LYS A 7 -4.96 -35.47 -42.28
CA LYS A 7 -4.32 -34.23 -42.74
C LYS A 7 -5.01 -33.01 -42.12
N ALA A 8 -6.35 -33.03 -42.06
CA ALA A 8 -7.13 -31.98 -41.41
C ALA A 8 -6.82 -31.86 -39.91
N ARG A 9 -6.59 -32.99 -39.22
CA ARG A 9 -6.17 -32.98 -37.80
C ARG A 9 -4.78 -32.37 -37.61
N ALA A 10 -3.83 -32.67 -38.48
CA ALA A 10 -2.47 -32.11 -38.40
C ALA A 10 -2.48 -30.58 -38.59
N GLU A 11 -3.23 -30.08 -39.58
CA GLU A 11 -3.40 -28.64 -39.85
C GLU A 11 -4.13 -27.90 -38.71
N ALA A 12 -5.11 -28.56 -38.07
CA ALA A 12 -5.77 -28.02 -36.89
C ALA A 12 -4.83 -27.88 -35.68
N LEU A 13 -3.94 -28.85 -35.46
CA LEU A 13 -2.95 -28.78 -34.38
C LEU A 13 -1.90 -27.70 -34.65
N GLU A 14 -1.47 -27.57 -35.91
CA GLU A 14 -0.51 -26.54 -36.32
C GLU A 14 -1.09 -25.13 -36.15
N SER A 15 -2.31 -24.89 -36.63
CA SER A 15 -2.99 -23.60 -36.44
C SER A 15 -3.21 -23.26 -34.96
N HIS A 16 -3.57 -24.25 -34.13
CA HIS A 16 -3.67 -24.07 -32.69
C HIS A 16 -2.32 -23.69 -32.06
N SER A 17 -1.24 -24.38 -32.43
CA SER A 17 0.10 -24.06 -31.91
C SER A 17 0.58 -22.67 -32.30
N TRP A 18 0.26 -22.21 -33.52
CA TRP A 18 0.54 -20.84 -33.94
C TRP A 18 -0.25 -19.81 -33.14
N SER A 19 -1.53 -20.07 -32.85
CA SER A 19 -2.33 -19.17 -32.02
C SER A 19 -1.76 -19.01 -30.62
N LEU A 20 -1.29 -20.10 -30.02
CA LEU A 20 -0.71 -20.13 -28.68
C LEU A 20 0.58 -19.30 -28.62
N VAL A 21 1.49 -19.51 -29.58
CA VAL A 21 2.75 -18.73 -29.67
C VAL A 21 2.47 -17.24 -29.92
N LEU A 22 1.50 -16.89 -30.77
CA LEU A 22 1.14 -15.50 -31.04
C LEU A 22 0.56 -14.79 -29.82
N THR A 23 -0.30 -15.46 -29.05
CA THR A 23 -0.82 -14.90 -27.79
C THR A 23 0.28 -14.69 -26.76
N TRP A 24 1.26 -15.60 -26.70
CA TRP A 24 2.41 -15.45 -25.81
C TRP A 24 3.33 -14.29 -26.26
N LEU A 25 3.64 -14.18 -27.56
CA LEU A 25 4.44 -13.07 -28.09
C LEU A 25 3.75 -11.71 -27.91
N SER A 26 2.42 -11.63 -28.04
CA SER A 26 1.72 -10.37 -27.77
C SER A 26 1.91 -9.92 -26.33
N THR A 27 1.81 -10.84 -25.36
CA THR A 27 2.04 -10.50 -23.95
C THR A 27 3.47 -10.05 -23.67
N LEU A 28 4.45 -10.62 -24.37
CA LEU A 28 5.87 -10.34 -24.15
C LEU A 28 6.35 -9.04 -24.81
N CYS A 29 5.74 -8.63 -25.93
CA CYS A 29 6.24 -7.54 -26.76
C CYS A 29 5.57 -6.18 -26.52
N HIS A 30 4.59 -6.02 -25.63
CA HIS A 30 3.99 -4.71 -25.35
C HIS A 30 5.05 -3.70 -24.83
N PRO A 31 5.19 -2.48 -25.40
CA PRO A 31 4.37 -1.79 -26.42
C PRO A 31 4.86 -1.93 -27.89
N SER A 32 5.95 -2.66 -28.15
CA SER A 32 6.49 -2.86 -29.50
C SER A 32 5.68 -3.87 -30.34
N PRO A 33 5.51 -3.64 -31.65
CA PRO A 33 4.86 -4.62 -32.52
C PRO A 33 5.70 -5.89 -32.62
N ILE A 34 5.03 -7.04 -32.72
CA ILE A 34 5.68 -8.33 -32.88
C ILE A 34 6.51 -8.30 -34.19
N PRO A 35 7.81 -8.61 -34.14
CA PRO A 35 8.65 -8.67 -35.34
C PRO A 35 8.09 -9.67 -36.36
N SER A 36 8.17 -9.35 -37.66
CA SER A 36 7.74 -10.26 -38.72
C SER A 36 8.66 -11.49 -38.77
N PHE A 37 8.08 -12.69 -38.81
CA PHE A 37 8.81 -13.95 -38.95
C PHE A 37 8.22 -14.81 -40.07
N GLU A 38 9.08 -15.64 -40.67
CA GLU A 38 8.69 -16.66 -41.65
C GLU A 38 7.90 -17.77 -40.95
N ARG A 39 6.75 -18.17 -41.50
CA ARG A 39 5.85 -19.16 -40.89
C ARG A 39 6.26 -20.58 -41.28
N ASP A 40 7.41 -21.00 -40.79
CA ASP A 40 7.96 -22.33 -41.07
C ASP A 40 7.78 -23.29 -39.90
N ALA A 41 7.65 -24.59 -40.19
CA ALA A 41 7.57 -25.63 -39.15
C ALA A 41 8.80 -25.68 -38.23
N THR A 42 9.97 -25.24 -38.72
CA THR A 42 11.21 -25.10 -37.93
C THR A 42 11.11 -23.93 -36.95
N THR A 43 10.61 -22.79 -37.41
CA THR A 43 10.40 -21.60 -36.58
C THR A 43 9.34 -21.83 -35.51
N LEU A 44 8.25 -22.53 -35.83
CA LEU A 44 7.24 -22.95 -34.86
C LEU A 44 7.87 -23.77 -33.74
N LYS A 45 8.63 -24.81 -34.08
CA LYS A 45 9.29 -25.67 -33.08
C LYS A 45 10.28 -24.90 -32.22
N ALA A 46 11.04 -23.97 -32.81
CA ALA A 46 11.98 -23.12 -32.07
C ALA A 46 11.24 -22.19 -31.10
N LEU A 47 10.16 -21.54 -31.55
CA LEU A 47 9.33 -20.67 -30.71
C LEU A 47 8.60 -21.42 -29.61
N GLN A 48 8.09 -22.63 -29.88
CA GLN A 48 7.50 -23.50 -28.86
C GLN A 48 8.53 -23.89 -27.81
N LYS A 49 9.73 -24.31 -28.22
CA LYS A 49 10.82 -24.63 -27.29
C LYS A 49 11.15 -23.41 -26.42
N LEU A 50 11.31 -22.24 -27.04
CA LEU A 50 11.62 -21.01 -26.34
C LEU A 50 10.50 -20.60 -25.39
N MET A 51 9.24 -20.76 -25.78
CA MET A 51 8.08 -20.53 -24.91
C MET A 51 8.11 -21.47 -23.69
N THR A 52 8.37 -22.76 -23.88
CA THR A 52 8.43 -23.71 -22.76
C THR A 52 9.60 -23.43 -21.82
N GLU A 53 10.77 -23.07 -22.36
CA GLU A 53 11.94 -22.67 -21.57
C GLU A 53 11.70 -21.36 -20.82
N ASN A 54 11.03 -20.39 -21.45
CA ASN A 54 10.65 -19.13 -20.81
C ASN A 54 9.67 -19.38 -19.65
N ILE A 55 8.64 -20.21 -19.85
CA ILE A 55 7.71 -20.60 -18.79
C ILE A 55 8.45 -21.31 -17.65
N ALA A 56 9.43 -22.17 -17.95
CA ALA A 56 10.27 -22.79 -16.93
C ALA A 56 11.08 -21.74 -16.16
N ALA A 57 11.70 -20.78 -16.86
CA ALA A 57 12.46 -19.70 -16.25
C ALA A 57 11.60 -18.76 -15.39
N GLU A 58 10.35 -18.48 -15.79
CA GLU A 58 9.38 -17.74 -14.97
C GLU A 58 9.08 -18.49 -13.67
N LYS A 59 8.78 -19.79 -13.76
CA LYS A 59 8.56 -20.63 -12.57
C LYS A 59 9.78 -20.64 -11.64
N TRP A 60 10.99 -20.68 -12.18
CA TRP A 60 12.22 -20.57 -11.38
C TRP A 60 12.32 -19.22 -10.68
N ARG A 61 12.01 -18.11 -11.36
CA ARG A 61 11.99 -16.77 -10.77
C ARG A 61 10.96 -16.68 -9.65
N ASP A 62 9.76 -17.22 -9.86
CA ASP A 62 8.72 -17.28 -8.83
C ASP A 62 9.17 -18.07 -7.60
N LEU A 63 9.76 -19.25 -7.79
CA LEU A 63 10.27 -20.07 -6.69
C LEU A 63 11.40 -19.38 -5.91
N LEU A 64 12.33 -18.72 -6.61
CA LEU A 64 13.39 -17.93 -5.98
C LEU A 64 12.81 -16.77 -5.16
N PHE A 65 11.83 -16.06 -5.72
CA PHE A 65 11.15 -14.96 -5.03
C PHE A 65 10.44 -15.45 -3.76
N LEU A 66 9.73 -16.58 -3.84
CA LEU A 66 9.07 -17.19 -2.68
C LEU A 66 10.09 -17.64 -1.61
N ALA A 67 11.19 -18.28 -2.01
CA ALA A 67 12.25 -18.67 -1.09
C ALA A 67 12.91 -17.47 -0.39
N GLN A 68 13.08 -16.36 -1.12
CA GLN A 68 13.58 -15.11 -0.54
C GLN A 68 12.60 -14.53 0.48
N ILE A 69 11.29 -14.50 0.19
CA ILE A 69 10.27 -14.06 1.14
C ILE A 69 10.30 -14.91 2.41
N GLU A 70 10.37 -16.24 2.26
CA GLU A 70 10.44 -17.15 3.41
C GLU A 70 11.71 -16.92 4.23
N GLY A 71 12.86 -16.73 3.58
CA GLY A 71 14.12 -16.39 4.25
C GLY A 71 14.03 -15.08 5.04
N LEU A 72 13.40 -14.05 4.47
CA LEU A 72 13.18 -12.78 5.18
C LEU A 72 12.22 -12.93 6.37
N ALA A 73 11.15 -13.71 6.22
CA ALA A 73 10.22 -13.99 7.30
C ALA A 73 10.89 -14.74 8.45
N PHE A 74 11.77 -15.70 8.13
CA PHE A 74 12.56 -16.43 9.12
C PHE A 74 13.50 -15.50 9.89
N HIS A 75 14.27 -14.66 9.21
CA HIS A 75 15.15 -13.68 9.87
C HIS A 75 14.35 -12.66 10.68
N GLN A 76 13.18 -12.24 10.21
CA GLN A 76 12.29 -11.35 10.99
C GLN A 76 11.82 -12.02 12.28
N GLN A 77 11.47 -13.30 12.22
CA GLN A 77 11.11 -14.10 13.39
C GLN A 77 12.29 -14.24 14.37
N GLU A 78 13.51 -14.50 13.87
CA GLU A 78 14.73 -14.58 14.70
C GLU A 78 15.07 -13.24 15.38
N ARG A 79 14.85 -12.11 14.70
CA ARG A 79 15.04 -10.76 15.28
C ARG A 79 14.11 -10.48 16.47
N LEU A 80 12.91 -11.08 16.50
CA LEU A 80 12.01 -11.00 17.66
C LEU A 80 12.55 -11.79 18.87
N HIS A 81 13.44 -12.76 18.63
CA HIS A 81 14.06 -13.58 19.68
C HIS A 81 15.42 -13.03 20.19
N HIS A 82 16.16 -12.26 19.38
CA HIS A 82 17.47 -11.69 19.74
C HIS A 82 17.44 -10.15 19.86
N GLY A 83 17.00 -9.65 21.02
CA GLY A 83 16.62 -8.25 21.20
C GLY A 83 17.71 -7.19 21.49
N THR A 84 19.02 -7.39 21.28
CA THR A 84 20.01 -6.40 21.83
C THR A 84 21.28 -6.08 21.04
N SER A 85 21.51 -6.57 19.80
CA SER A 85 22.71 -6.18 19.00
C SER A 85 22.40 -5.40 17.70
N SER A 86 21.15 -5.00 17.49
CA SER A 86 20.58 -4.67 16.18
C SER A 86 21.05 -3.36 15.53
N GLU A 87 21.68 -2.42 16.23
CA GLU A 87 22.07 -1.13 15.61
C GLU A 87 23.26 -1.30 14.67
N ASN A 88 24.32 -2.00 15.12
CA ASN A 88 25.51 -2.23 14.30
C ASN A 88 25.24 -3.16 13.10
N GLU A 89 24.33 -4.13 13.26
CA GLU A 89 23.90 -5.00 12.14
C GLU A 89 23.01 -4.24 11.15
N ALA A 90 22.12 -3.37 11.62
CA ALA A 90 21.31 -2.54 10.74
C ALA A 90 22.18 -1.55 9.96
N GLU A 91 23.16 -0.92 10.60
CA GLU A 91 24.12 -0.03 9.93
C GLU A 91 25.00 -0.79 8.94
N SER A 92 25.46 -2.00 9.28
CA SER A 92 26.23 -2.86 8.37
C SER A 92 25.40 -3.31 7.16
N LEU A 93 24.14 -3.69 7.36
CA LEU A 93 23.21 -4.05 6.29
C LEU A 93 22.84 -2.87 5.41
N LEU A 94 22.63 -1.69 5.98
CA LEU A 94 22.42 -0.45 5.23
C LEU A 94 23.65 -0.09 4.40
N HIS A 95 24.84 -0.29 4.94
CA HIS A 95 26.09 -0.08 4.21
C HIS A 95 26.24 -1.07 3.06
N LEU A 96 25.92 -2.35 3.28
CA LEU A 96 25.96 -3.39 2.24
C LEU A 96 24.92 -3.14 1.14
N LEU A 97 23.71 -2.71 1.50
CA LEU A 97 22.69 -2.23 0.56
C LEU A 97 23.18 -1.00 -0.23
N ALA A 98 23.79 -0.02 0.44
CA ALA A 98 24.34 1.16 -0.22
C ALA A 98 25.47 0.83 -1.22
N LEU A 99 26.15 -0.32 -1.04
CA LEU A 99 27.16 -0.85 -1.95
C LEU A 99 26.55 -1.68 -3.09
N SER A 100 25.45 -2.39 -2.86
CA SER A 100 24.79 -3.23 -3.87
C SER A 100 23.86 -2.44 -4.81
N LEU A 101 23.45 -1.23 -4.41
CA LEU A 101 22.62 -0.36 -5.23
C LEU A 101 23.42 0.39 -6.32
N PRO A 102 22.89 0.48 -7.57
CA PRO A 102 23.49 1.27 -8.65
C PRO A 102 23.73 2.73 -8.27
N ALA A 103 24.77 3.37 -8.84
CA ALA A 103 25.07 4.78 -8.53
C ALA A 103 23.90 5.75 -8.83
N SER A 104 23.01 5.39 -9.77
CA SER A 104 21.82 6.18 -10.12
C SER A 104 20.69 6.13 -9.09
N SER A 105 20.65 5.13 -8.20
CA SER A 105 19.54 4.98 -7.25
C SER A 105 19.76 5.75 -5.94
N LYS A 106 21.02 6.08 -5.60
CA LYS A 106 21.36 6.93 -4.44
C LYS A 106 20.66 8.30 -4.47
N PRO A 107 20.78 9.13 -5.53
CA PRO A 107 20.11 10.42 -5.58
C PRO A 107 18.58 10.29 -5.54
N SER A 108 18.02 9.22 -6.11
CA SER A 108 16.58 8.95 -6.05
C SER A 108 16.11 8.61 -4.63
N LEU A 109 16.90 7.84 -3.88
CA LEU A 109 16.62 7.53 -2.47
C LEU A 109 16.77 8.76 -1.58
N ASP A 110 17.76 9.62 -1.83
CA ASP A 110 17.92 10.89 -1.10
C ASP A 110 16.76 11.85 -1.39
N SER A 111 16.31 11.93 -2.66
CA SER A 111 15.13 12.71 -3.02
C SER A 111 13.86 12.16 -2.38
N LEU A 112 13.73 10.83 -2.28
CA LEU A 112 12.58 10.16 -1.67
C LEU A 112 12.56 10.37 -0.15
N SER A 113 13.70 10.19 0.51
CA SER A 113 13.83 10.41 1.95
C SER A 113 13.58 11.89 2.29
N ALA A 114 14.14 12.83 1.53
CA ALA A 114 13.87 14.25 1.67
C ALA A 114 12.37 14.57 1.48
N SER A 115 11.71 13.96 0.49
CA SER A 115 10.27 14.14 0.27
C SER A 115 9.44 13.58 1.43
N ALA A 116 9.82 12.41 1.96
CA ALA A 116 9.20 11.84 3.14
C ALA A 116 9.39 12.73 4.38
N VAL A 117 10.54 13.43 4.50
CA VAL A 117 10.77 14.44 5.56
C VAL A 117 9.85 15.62 5.43
N LEU A 118 9.82 16.22 4.25
CA LEU A 118 9.02 17.41 3.99
C LEU A 118 7.53 17.16 4.17
N LEU A 119 7.08 15.95 3.82
CA LEU A 119 5.68 15.53 3.95
C LEU A 119 5.33 15.02 5.35
N GLY A 120 6.31 14.85 6.24
CA GLY A 120 6.12 14.37 7.61
C GLY A 120 5.69 12.91 7.69
N CYS A 121 6.09 12.07 6.73
CA CYS A 121 5.71 10.65 6.64
C CYS A 121 6.38 9.73 7.69
N PHE A 122 6.93 10.30 8.77
CA PHE A 122 7.54 9.53 9.86
C PHE A 122 6.57 9.49 11.03
N HIS A 123 6.40 8.29 11.58
CA HIS A 123 5.41 7.92 12.60
C HIS A 123 4.08 7.41 12.02
N SER A 124 4.10 6.16 11.56
CA SER A 124 2.98 5.26 11.80
C SER A 124 3.52 3.95 12.33
N ALA A 125 3.83 3.92 13.63
CA ALA A 125 4.25 2.71 14.33
C ALA A 125 3.10 1.72 14.53
N THR A 126 1.88 2.04 14.07
CA THR A 126 0.65 1.35 14.48
C THR A 126 -0.19 0.81 13.33
N LEU A 127 0.11 1.08 12.07
CA LEU A 127 -0.65 0.55 10.94
C LEU A 127 0.29 0.10 9.81
N GLN A 128 0.01 -1.08 9.26
CA GLN A 128 0.71 -1.76 8.17
C GLN A 128 0.74 -0.99 6.82
N THR A 129 0.35 0.28 6.81
CA THR A 129 0.40 1.14 5.63
C THR A 129 1.86 1.49 5.35
N SER A 130 2.37 1.01 4.21
CA SER A 130 3.73 1.28 3.78
C SER A 130 4.00 2.79 3.70
N ILE A 131 5.22 3.23 4.01
CA ILE A 131 5.64 4.64 3.90
C ILE A 131 5.29 5.21 2.52
N LEU A 132 5.36 4.38 1.48
CA LEU A 132 5.05 4.74 0.10
C LEU A 132 3.56 5.10 -0.10
N GLU A 133 2.64 4.37 0.53
CA GLU A 133 1.20 4.64 0.46
C GLU A 133 0.83 5.92 1.22
N SER A 134 1.50 6.18 2.34
CA SER A 134 1.40 7.46 3.05
C SER A 134 1.94 8.61 2.20
N LEU A 135 3.10 8.45 1.57
CA LEU A 135 3.69 9.47 0.70
C LEU A 135 2.78 9.75 -0.51
N GLN A 136 2.23 8.71 -1.13
CA GLN A 136 1.33 8.84 -2.27
C GLN A 136 0.04 9.58 -1.89
N SER A 137 -0.59 9.23 -0.78
CA SER A 137 -1.79 9.92 -0.30
C SER A 137 -1.51 11.38 0.07
N GLN A 138 -0.37 11.67 0.70
CA GLN A 138 0.04 13.04 1.02
C GLN A 138 0.29 13.86 -0.26
N ILE A 139 1.02 13.32 -1.24
CA ILE A 139 1.28 13.98 -2.54
C ILE A 139 -0.01 14.28 -3.27
N LEU A 140 -0.96 13.34 -3.30
CA LEU A 140 -2.23 13.55 -4.00
C LEU A 140 -3.13 14.56 -3.26
N SER A 141 -2.98 14.72 -1.95
CA SER A 141 -3.74 15.69 -1.16
C SER A 141 -3.23 17.14 -1.28
N LEU A 142 -1.94 17.32 -1.60
CA LEU A 142 -1.28 18.63 -1.72
C LEU A 142 -1.92 19.55 -2.78
N PRO A 143 -2.21 19.11 -4.02
CA PRO A 143 -2.92 19.92 -4.99
C PRO A 143 -4.29 20.41 -4.50
N GLY A 144 -5.01 19.57 -3.75
CA GLY A 144 -6.31 19.95 -3.17
C GLY A 144 -6.16 21.03 -2.10
N GLN A 145 -5.20 20.87 -1.20
CA GLN A 145 -4.91 21.85 -0.15
C GLN A 145 -4.42 23.18 -0.72
N THR A 146 -3.51 23.14 -1.71
CA THR A 146 -2.98 24.35 -2.36
C THR A 146 -4.07 25.10 -3.12
N PHE A 147 -4.95 24.40 -3.84
CA PHE A 147 -6.09 25.04 -4.48
C PHE A 147 -7.05 25.68 -3.47
N ALA A 148 -7.38 24.99 -2.38
CA ALA A 148 -8.23 25.54 -1.32
C ALA A 148 -7.61 26.81 -0.69
N LEU A 149 -6.30 26.79 -0.40
CA LEU A 149 -5.62 27.97 0.11
C LEU A 149 -5.60 29.12 -0.91
N ALA A 150 -5.40 28.82 -2.19
CA ALA A 150 -5.44 29.82 -3.25
C ALA A 150 -6.83 30.45 -3.40
N THR A 151 -7.91 29.67 -3.30
CA THR A 151 -9.28 30.21 -3.34
C THR A 151 -9.58 31.04 -2.09
N HIS A 152 -9.13 30.61 -0.92
CA HIS A 152 -9.24 31.40 0.32
C HIS A 152 -8.51 32.74 0.21
N LEU A 153 -7.29 32.76 -0.32
CA LEU A 153 -6.54 33.99 -0.55
C LEU A 153 -7.26 34.93 -1.52
N SER A 154 -7.77 34.40 -2.64
CA SER A 154 -8.54 35.20 -3.60
C SER A 154 -9.81 35.81 -2.99
N CYS A 155 -10.48 35.09 -2.08
CA CYS A 155 -11.65 35.61 -1.36
C CYS A 155 -11.26 36.76 -0.42
N ILE A 156 -10.16 36.59 0.32
CA ILE A 156 -9.61 37.63 1.20
C ILE A 156 -9.21 38.88 0.39
N ASP A 157 -8.59 38.70 -0.78
CA ASP A 157 -8.21 39.80 -1.66
C ASP A 157 -9.43 40.54 -2.20
N SER A 158 -10.49 39.82 -2.59
CA SER A 158 -11.76 40.42 -3.00
C SER A 158 -12.38 41.23 -1.87
N LEU A 159 -12.40 40.69 -0.64
CA LEU A 159 -12.94 41.38 0.53
C LEU A 159 -12.11 42.64 0.85
N ASN A 160 -10.78 42.55 0.80
CA ASN A 160 -9.90 43.70 0.97
C ASN A 160 -10.12 44.78 -0.09
N SER A 161 -10.34 44.40 -1.34
CA SER A 161 -10.65 45.36 -2.41
C SER A 161 -11.98 46.07 -2.16
N ASN A 162 -13.01 45.33 -1.74
CA ASN A 162 -14.32 45.88 -1.41
C ASN A 162 -14.23 46.86 -0.22
N ILE A 163 -13.57 46.47 0.87
CA ILE A 163 -13.36 47.37 2.01
C ILE A 163 -12.61 48.63 1.59
N ARG A 164 -11.58 48.52 0.74
CA ARG A 164 -10.86 49.71 0.23
C ARG A 164 -11.77 50.58 -0.64
N GLU A 165 -12.62 49.99 -1.46
CA GLU A 165 -13.62 50.72 -2.22
C GLU A 165 -14.62 51.43 -1.32
N GLU A 166 -15.18 50.76 -0.31
CA GLU A 166 -16.07 51.38 0.68
C GLU A 166 -15.39 52.54 1.42
N ILE A 167 -14.15 52.34 1.90
CA ILE A 167 -13.37 53.43 2.53
C ILE A 167 -13.21 54.61 1.56
N SER A 168 -12.90 54.35 0.29
CA SER A 168 -12.77 55.42 -0.72
C SER A 168 -14.11 56.11 -1.00
N GLN A 169 -15.23 55.38 -0.94
CA GLN A 169 -16.57 55.92 -1.10
C GLN A 169 -16.95 56.79 0.10
N PHE A 170 -16.72 56.31 1.33
CA PHE A 170 -16.93 57.07 2.56
C PHE A 170 -16.07 58.34 2.59
N GLN A 171 -14.80 58.27 2.17
CA GLN A 171 -13.94 59.46 2.08
C GLN A 171 -14.47 60.48 1.07
N ARG A 172 -15.01 60.03 -0.07
CA ARG A 172 -15.65 60.91 -1.07
C ARG A 172 -16.93 61.54 -0.54
N THR A 173 -17.80 60.79 0.14
CA THR A 173 -19.03 61.33 0.72
C THR A 173 -18.73 62.31 1.85
N LEU A 174 -17.75 62.02 2.71
CA LEU A 174 -17.27 62.95 3.74
C LEU A 174 -16.68 64.23 3.14
N SER A 175 -15.89 64.13 2.07
CA SER A 175 -15.32 65.30 1.38
C SER A 175 -16.41 66.16 0.71
N GLY A 176 -17.42 65.51 0.11
CA GLY A 176 -18.59 66.18 -0.46
C GLY A 176 -19.46 66.86 0.61
N ALA A 177 -19.67 66.20 1.76
CA ALA A 177 -20.40 66.75 2.90
C ALA A 177 -19.62 67.90 3.57
N SER A 178 -18.30 67.82 3.67
CA SER A 178 -17.47 68.92 4.16
C SER A 178 -17.52 70.13 3.22
N SER A 179 -17.53 69.89 1.91
CA SER A 179 -17.72 70.93 0.90
C SER A 179 -19.12 71.57 0.94
N SER A 180 -20.17 70.77 1.20
CA SER A 180 -21.54 71.28 1.35
C SER A 180 -21.77 72.01 2.67
N ILE A 181 -21.09 71.63 3.76
CA ILE A 181 -21.05 72.37 5.03
C ILE A 181 -20.32 73.71 4.86
N GLY A 182 -19.26 73.76 4.04
CA GLY A 182 -18.62 75.00 3.62
C GLY A 182 -19.57 75.93 2.84
N GLN A 183 -20.34 75.39 1.89
CA GLN A 183 -21.33 76.16 1.12
C GLN A 183 -22.58 76.56 1.93
N ARG A 184 -23.00 75.75 2.92
CA ARG A 184 -24.11 76.10 3.82
C ARG A 184 -23.75 77.20 4.81
N ARG A 185 -22.47 77.39 5.14
CA ARG A 185 -22.01 78.50 5.99
C ARG A 185 -22.05 79.86 5.28
N ASP A 186 -22.06 79.90 3.95
CA ASP A 186 -22.13 81.15 3.16
C ASP A 186 -23.55 81.54 2.72
N ARG A 187 -24.61 80.82 3.15
CA ARG A 187 -26.00 81.08 2.71
C ARG A 187 -27.07 81.08 3.82
N LEU A 188 -26.71 81.40 5.07
CA LEU A 188 -27.71 81.55 6.14
C LEU A 188 -27.44 82.77 7.03
N VAL A 189 -27.64 83.95 6.46
CA VAL A 189 -28.11 85.15 7.18
C VAL A 189 -29.47 85.49 6.55
N THR A 190 -30.46 85.82 7.39
CA THR A 190 -31.92 85.93 7.12
C THR A 190 -32.58 84.54 6.98
N ASP A 191 -33.57 84.11 7.77
CA ASP A 191 -34.56 84.83 8.54
C ASP A 191 -35.02 84.00 9.74
N SER A 192 -35.44 84.71 10.78
CA SER A 192 -36.05 84.21 12.00
C SER A 192 -37.56 84.26 11.87
N ASP A 193 -38.31 83.20 12.22
CA ASP A 193 -39.47 83.37 13.09
C ASP A 193 -40.08 82.07 13.66
N ALA A 194 -40.38 82.17 14.96
CA ALA A 194 -41.45 81.60 15.79
C ALA A 194 -41.92 80.12 15.65
N THR A 195 -42.39 79.38 16.67
CA THR A 195 -42.47 79.40 18.15
C THR A 195 -43.33 78.17 18.53
N SER A 196 -43.15 77.62 19.75
CA SER A 196 -44.07 76.75 20.54
C SER A 196 -43.71 75.24 20.54
N LEU A 197 -43.10 74.60 21.56
CA LEU A 197 -43.47 74.40 23.00
C LEU A 197 -44.91 73.83 23.14
N SER A 198 -45.26 72.73 23.82
CA SER A 198 -44.66 71.97 24.94
C SER A 198 -45.45 70.63 25.19
N PRO A 199 -45.05 69.77 26.16
CA PRO A 199 -45.38 68.32 26.30
C PRO A 199 -46.33 68.00 27.51
N PRO A 200 -46.11 66.96 28.34
CA PRO A 200 -46.60 65.55 28.28
C PRO A 200 -47.57 65.18 29.44
N ARG A 201 -48.15 63.97 29.47
CA ARG A 201 -48.63 63.30 30.72
C ARG A 201 -48.97 61.81 30.57
N THR A 202 -48.53 61.01 31.54
CA THR A 202 -48.81 59.59 31.86
C THR A 202 -49.99 59.48 32.86
N PRO A 203 -50.30 58.35 33.54
CA PRO A 203 -50.49 56.93 33.13
C PRO A 203 -51.85 56.36 33.63
N ILE A 204 -52.48 55.36 32.98
CA ILE A 204 -53.46 54.47 33.65
C ILE A 204 -53.43 53.03 33.11
N THR A 205 -53.26 52.13 34.07
CA THR A 205 -53.55 50.70 34.23
C THR A 205 -54.71 50.06 33.44
N SER A 206 -54.48 48.79 33.06
CA SER A 206 -55.42 47.65 33.02
C SER A 206 -55.96 47.17 31.65
N THR A 207 -55.44 46.00 31.26
CA THR A 207 -56.14 44.81 30.73
C THR A 207 -56.99 44.93 29.45
N PHE A 208 -56.44 44.30 28.40
CA PHE A 208 -57.04 43.57 27.25
C PHE A 208 -58.27 44.19 26.54
N PRO A 209 -58.38 44.19 25.19
CA PRO A 209 -57.87 43.16 24.27
C PRO A 209 -57.41 43.69 22.87
N THR A 210 -56.95 42.74 22.05
CA THR A 210 -56.99 42.70 20.57
C THR A 210 -56.36 43.83 19.73
N ASP A 211 -55.51 43.34 18.82
CA ASP A 211 -55.10 43.88 17.52
C ASP A 211 -54.00 44.94 17.42
N ASP A 212 -53.15 44.63 16.44
CA ASP A 212 -52.20 45.48 15.73
C ASP A 212 -51.00 46.01 16.54
N ASN A 213 -49.96 45.18 16.63
CA ASN A 213 -48.57 45.51 16.22
C ASN A 213 -47.60 44.36 16.62
N ASP A 214 -46.62 44.10 15.73
CA ASP A 214 -45.44 43.21 15.82
C ASP A 214 -45.49 41.88 15.01
N ASP A 215 -45.45 42.01 13.68
CA ASP A 215 -45.40 40.96 12.65
C ASP A 215 -43.97 40.45 12.31
N ASP A 216 -42.92 40.77 13.08
CA ASP A 216 -41.53 40.36 12.73
C ASP A 216 -40.95 39.23 13.61
N GLY A 217 -41.60 38.86 14.72
CA GLY A 217 -41.08 37.84 15.67
C GLY A 217 -41.60 36.42 15.49
N GLU A 218 -42.80 36.25 14.91
CA GLU A 218 -43.49 34.96 14.81
C GLU A 218 -42.95 34.10 13.65
N VAL A 219 -42.44 34.76 12.59
CA VAL A 219 -41.85 34.11 11.41
C VAL A 219 -40.54 33.40 11.78
N GLY A 220 -39.69 34.00 12.63
CA GLY A 220 -38.40 33.42 13.03
C GLY A 220 -38.51 32.17 13.90
N ILE A 221 -39.50 32.10 14.79
CA ILE A 221 -39.76 30.90 15.62
C ILE A 221 -40.33 29.77 14.76
N ARG A 222 -41.24 30.11 13.84
CA ARG A 222 -41.86 29.14 12.92
C ARG A 222 -40.85 28.61 11.89
N GLU A 223 -39.94 29.44 11.40
CA GLU A 223 -38.81 29.02 10.55
C GLU A 223 -37.81 28.15 11.32
N SER A 224 -37.50 28.50 12.57
CA SER A 224 -36.63 27.69 13.43
C SER A 224 -37.23 26.32 13.73
N TYR A 225 -38.54 26.26 14.00
CA TYR A 225 -39.27 25.01 14.21
C TYR A 225 -39.32 24.16 12.92
N SER A 226 -39.58 24.78 11.76
CA SER A 226 -39.57 24.10 10.47
C SER A 226 -38.20 23.51 10.13
N ARG A 227 -37.12 24.28 10.39
CA ARG A 227 -35.74 23.82 10.20
C ARG A 227 -35.39 22.64 11.12
N LEU A 228 -35.79 22.71 12.40
CA LEU A 228 -35.57 21.62 13.35
C LEU A 228 -36.34 20.35 12.93
N HIS A 229 -37.60 20.50 12.52
CA HIS A 229 -38.42 19.39 12.04
C HIS A 229 -37.82 18.72 10.78
N ALA A 230 -37.36 19.52 9.82
CA ALA A 230 -36.67 19.03 8.63
C ALA A 230 -35.38 18.26 8.98
N GLN A 231 -34.64 18.73 9.99
CA GLN A 231 -33.45 18.03 10.49
C GLN A 231 -33.80 16.71 11.18
N THR A 232 -34.88 16.66 11.98
CA THR A 232 -35.37 15.42 12.59
C THR A 232 -35.74 14.38 11.54
N LEU A 233 -36.44 14.79 10.47
CA LEU A 233 -36.80 13.86 9.38
C LEU A 233 -35.56 13.30 8.67
N ARG A 234 -34.53 14.13 8.45
CA ARG A 234 -33.25 13.66 7.87
C ARG A 234 -32.59 12.60 8.75
N TYR A 235 -32.49 12.83 10.06
CA TYR A 235 -31.91 11.84 10.97
C TYR A 235 -32.74 10.56 11.06
N GLN A 236 -34.06 10.65 10.97
CA GLN A 236 -34.92 9.47 10.91
C GLN A 236 -34.68 8.63 9.64
N LEU A 237 -34.50 9.27 8.49
CA LEU A 237 -34.18 8.58 7.24
C LEU A 237 -32.78 7.96 7.29
N GLU A 238 -31.79 8.70 7.77
CA GLU A 238 -30.42 8.21 7.92
C GLU A 238 -30.35 7.01 8.89
N THR A 239 -31.06 7.07 10.01
CA THR A 239 -31.16 5.97 10.96
C THR A 239 -31.79 4.73 10.33
N LYS A 240 -32.87 4.90 9.55
CA LYS A 240 -33.50 3.80 8.82
C LYS A 240 -32.55 3.18 7.79
N GLN A 241 -31.80 4.00 7.06
CA GLN A 241 -30.80 3.52 6.11
C GLN A 241 -29.68 2.75 6.82
N LEU A 242 -29.18 3.25 7.94
CA LEU A 242 -28.15 2.59 8.72
C LEU A 242 -28.64 1.24 9.26
N MET A 243 -29.88 1.17 9.76
CA MET A 243 -30.48 -0.10 10.21
C MET A 243 -30.56 -1.13 9.09
N LEU A 244 -30.94 -0.73 7.87
CA LEU A 244 -30.96 -1.63 6.71
C LEU A 244 -29.55 -2.14 6.37
N LYS A 245 -28.54 -1.27 6.40
CA LYS A 245 -27.14 -1.68 6.18
C LYS A 245 -26.64 -2.63 7.26
N CYS A 246 -26.97 -2.37 8.53
CA CYS A 246 -26.62 -3.27 9.62
C CYS A 246 -27.23 -4.66 9.41
N ALA A 247 -28.50 -4.74 9.01
CA ALA A 247 -29.16 -6.00 8.69
C ALA A 247 -28.47 -6.74 7.51
N GLU A 248 -28.12 -6.02 6.44
CA GLU A 248 -27.38 -6.59 5.30
C GLU A 248 -26.01 -7.12 5.71
N TYR A 249 -25.26 -6.39 6.55
CA TYR A 249 -23.97 -6.85 7.03
C TYR A 249 -24.11 -8.07 7.95
N THR A 250 -25.13 -8.12 8.80
CA THR A 250 -25.41 -9.32 9.61
C THR A 250 -25.72 -10.53 8.74
N ASP A 251 -26.51 -10.37 7.68
CA ASP A 251 -26.81 -11.45 6.73
C ASP A 251 -25.56 -11.90 5.97
N ARG A 252 -24.71 -10.94 5.57
CA ARG A 252 -23.47 -11.24 4.87
C ARG A 252 -22.45 -11.97 5.75
N ILE A 253 -22.35 -11.60 7.02
CA ILE A 253 -21.53 -12.31 8.01
C ILE A 253 -22.07 -13.74 8.17
N ALA A 254 -23.38 -13.91 8.39
CA ALA A 254 -23.99 -15.24 8.52
C ALA A 254 -23.85 -16.11 7.25
N ALA A 255 -23.83 -15.51 6.06
CA ALA A 255 -23.55 -16.21 4.81
C ALA A 255 -22.09 -16.64 4.70
N LEU A 256 -21.14 -15.77 5.08
CA LEU A 256 -19.71 -16.08 5.12
C LEU A 256 -19.40 -17.17 6.16
N GLU A 257 -20.01 -17.12 7.33
CA GLU A 257 -19.87 -18.17 8.36
C GLU A 257 -20.37 -19.52 7.85
N ARG A 258 -21.52 -19.55 7.16
CA ARG A 258 -22.03 -20.76 6.49
C ARG A 258 -21.10 -21.24 5.39
N GLN A 259 -20.51 -20.35 4.61
CA GLN A 259 -19.53 -20.67 3.57
C GLN A 259 -18.23 -21.22 4.17
N ILE A 260 -17.76 -20.67 5.29
CA ILE A 260 -16.59 -21.17 6.01
C ILE A 260 -16.89 -22.56 6.58
N SER A 261 -18.08 -22.74 7.15
CA SER A 261 -18.53 -24.02 7.72
C SER A 261 -18.71 -25.10 6.64
N SER A 262 -19.28 -24.75 5.48
CA SER A 262 -19.42 -25.67 4.35
C SER A 262 -18.09 -25.97 3.66
N ARG A 263 -17.19 -24.99 3.56
CA ARG A 263 -15.83 -25.17 3.05
C ARG A 263 -14.95 -25.99 4.00
N ASN A 264 -15.22 -25.97 5.30
CA ASN A 264 -14.58 -26.86 6.27
C ASN A 264 -15.15 -28.30 6.22
N ALA A 265 -16.40 -28.47 5.79
CA ALA A 265 -16.99 -29.80 5.55
C ALA A 265 -16.52 -30.42 4.22
N GLY A 266 -16.08 -29.61 3.25
CA GLY A 266 -15.36 -30.05 2.06
C GLY A 266 -13.89 -30.31 2.38
N SER A 267 -13.47 -31.58 2.37
CA SER A 267 -12.19 -32.11 2.82
C SER A 267 -10.91 -31.63 2.09
N ASP A 268 -10.91 -30.48 1.44
CA ASP A 268 -9.86 -30.05 0.51
C ASP A 268 -8.92 -28.97 1.09
N ARG A 269 -9.12 -28.58 2.35
CA ARG A 269 -8.16 -27.74 3.09
C ARG A 269 -7.45 -28.62 4.13
N PRO A 270 -6.12 -28.80 4.05
CA PRO A 270 -5.39 -29.56 5.04
C PRO A 270 -5.66 -28.94 6.41
N THR A 271 -6.16 -29.77 7.32
CA THR A 271 -6.51 -29.35 8.67
C THR A 271 -5.23 -28.89 9.36
N LEU A 272 -5.33 -27.97 10.33
CA LEU A 272 -4.18 -27.56 11.13
C LEU A 272 -3.43 -28.76 11.75
N ALA A 273 -4.17 -29.82 12.10
CA ALA A 273 -3.63 -31.10 12.53
C ALA A 273 -2.84 -31.84 11.43
N ASP A 274 -3.29 -31.77 10.17
CA ASP A 274 -2.59 -32.36 9.02
C ASP A 274 -1.32 -31.58 8.70
N VAL A 275 -1.34 -30.26 8.86
CA VAL A 275 -0.15 -29.42 8.71
C VAL A 275 0.85 -29.72 9.84
N ALA A 276 0.39 -29.87 11.08
CA ALA A 276 1.24 -30.23 12.21
C ALA A 276 1.88 -31.62 12.06
N SER A 277 1.14 -32.62 11.56
CA SER A 277 1.70 -33.95 11.31
C SER A 277 2.70 -33.96 10.14
N LYS A 278 2.47 -33.16 9.10
CA LYS A 278 3.46 -32.96 8.03
C LYS A 278 4.72 -32.25 8.53
N GLN A 279 4.57 -31.27 9.44
CA GLN A 279 5.71 -30.57 10.02
C GLN A 279 6.65 -31.51 10.78
N THR A 280 6.11 -32.37 11.64
CA THR A 280 6.94 -33.33 12.39
C THR A 280 7.65 -34.33 11.48
N LEU A 281 7.01 -34.74 10.38
CA LEU A 281 7.62 -35.59 9.37
C LEU A 281 8.78 -34.88 8.64
N ILE A 282 8.61 -33.61 8.29
CA ILE A 282 9.67 -32.80 7.68
C ILE A 282 10.85 -32.66 8.65
N ASP A 283 10.61 -32.39 9.93
CA ASP A 283 11.67 -32.26 10.93
C ASP A 283 12.43 -33.58 11.12
N GLN A 284 11.73 -34.71 11.08
CA GLN A 284 12.37 -36.02 11.09
C GLN A 284 13.25 -36.24 9.85
N LYS A 285 12.77 -35.85 8.66
CA LYS A 285 13.53 -35.96 7.41
C LYS A 285 14.76 -35.05 7.41
N LYS A 286 14.65 -33.84 7.92
CA LYS A 286 15.79 -32.91 8.08
C LYS A 286 16.87 -33.51 8.96
N ARG A 287 16.51 -34.04 10.13
CA ARG A 287 17.46 -34.74 11.01
C ARG A 287 18.11 -35.94 10.32
N GLN A 288 17.34 -36.71 9.53
CA GLN A 288 17.91 -37.81 8.74
C GLN A 288 18.94 -37.30 7.73
N VAL A 289 18.64 -36.21 7.02
CA VAL A 289 19.57 -35.60 6.06
C VAL A 289 20.84 -35.11 6.77
N GLU A 290 20.73 -34.38 7.88
CA GLU A 290 21.88 -33.93 8.67
C GLU A 290 22.78 -35.10 9.10
N THR A 291 22.19 -36.20 9.57
CA THR A 291 22.97 -37.39 9.95
C THR A 291 23.67 -38.06 8.77
N LEU A 292 23.08 -38.00 7.57
CA LEU A 292 23.68 -38.53 6.36
C LEU A 292 24.78 -37.60 5.84
N GLU A 293 24.58 -36.29 5.91
CA GLU A 293 25.58 -35.28 5.56
C GLU A 293 26.81 -35.39 6.47
N MET A 294 26.64 -35.56 7.79
CA MET A 294 27.77 -35.82 8.70
C MET A 294 28.53 -37.09 8.31
N LYS A 295 27.84 -38.16 7.92
CA LYS A 295 28.50 -39.39 7.44
C LYS A 295 29.24 -39.16 6.13
N ILE A 296 28.68 -38.39 5.21
CA ILE A 296 29.35 -38.05 3.95
C ILE A 296 30.60 -37.21 4.22
N LEU A 297 30.55 -36.31 5.21
CA LEU A 297 31.71 -35.51 5.64
C LEU A 297 32.88 -36.41 6.09
N GLU A 298 32.60 -37.52 6.77
CA GLU A 298 33.62 -38.51 7.16
C GLU A 298 34.29 -39.19 5.96
N PHE A 299 33.63 -39.25 4.80
CA PHE A 299 34.14 -39.91 3.59
C PHE A 299 34.77 -38.95 2.56
N HIS A 300 34.93 -37.65 2.85
CA HIS A 300 35.46 -36.66 1.89
C HIS A 300 36.88 -36.93 1.36
N GLY A 301 37.62 -37.87 1.96
CA GLY A 301 38.93 -38.31 1.45
C GLY A 301 38.89 -39.47 0.47
N LEU A 302 37.74 -40.14 0.28
CA LEU A 302 37.65 -41.30 -0.60
C LEU A 302 37.26 -40.90 -2.02
N PRO A 303 37.89 -41.51 -3.04
CA PRO A 303 37.46 -41.39 -4.42
C PRO A 303 35.96 -41.71 -4.58
N PRO A 304 35.24 -41.04 -5.50
CA PRO A 304 33.82 -41.28 -5.75
C PRO A 304 33.52 -42.68 -6.31
N ASP A 305 34.54 -43.41 -6.76
CA ASP A 305 34.44 -44.78 -7.26
C ASP A 305 34.71 -45.81 -6.14
N ILE A 306 33.89 -46.87 -6.08
CA ILE A 306 33.92 -47.90 -5.04
C ILE A 306 35.21 -48.72 -5.12
N ASP A 307 35.70 -48.99 -6.32
CA ASP A 307 36.92 -49.78 -6.50
C ASP A 307 38.17 -48.94 -6.18
N ALA A 308 38.17 -47.65 -6.57
CA ALA A 308 39.23 -46.71 -6.21
C ALA A 308 39.30 -46.43 -4.69
N SER A 309 38.15 -46.32 -4.02
CA SER A 309 38.10 -46.16 -2.55
C SER A 309 38.60 -47.40 -1.82
N ARG A 310 38.28 -48.61 -2.30
CA ARG A 310 38.84 -49.86 -1.76
C ARG A 310 40.35 -49.93 -1.92
N ALA A 311 40.88 -49.51 -3.06
CA ALA A 311 42.33 -49.48 -3.29
C ALA A 311 43.05 -48.52 -2.34
N GLU A 312 42.51 -47.32 -2.11
CA GLU A 312 43.13 -46.35 -1.18
C GLU A 312 43.04 -46.81 0.28
N VAL A 313 41.92 -47.46 0.68
CA VAL A 313 41.80 -48.07 2.01
C VAL A 313 42.80 -49.21 2.20
N GLN A 314 42.97 -50.08 1.21
CA GLN A 314 43.98 -51.15 1.27
C GLN A 314 45.39 -50.59 1.37
N ARG A 315 45.70 -49.54 0.62
CA ARG A 315 46.99 -48.85 0.71
C ARG A 315 47.25 -48.29 2.10
N ALA A 316 46.27 -47.60 2.68
CA ALA A 316 46.38 -47.05 4.04
C ALA A 316 46.51 -48.15 5.11
N GLN A 317 45.86 -49.30 4.93
CA GLN A 317 46.01 -50.46 5.81
C GLN A 317 47.43 -51.03 5.79
N VAL A 318 48.01 -51.18 4.59
CA VAL A 318 49.40 -51.66 4.45
C VAL A 318 50.38 -50.73 5.15
N GLU A 319 50.26 -49.41 4.95
CA GLU A 319 51.13 -48.42 5.61
C GLU A 319 50.99 -48.46 7.14
N LEU A 320 49.77 -48.62 7.65
CA LEU A 320 49.51 -48.72 9.09
C LEU A 320 50.11 -49.98 9.70
N ASP A 321 50.04 -51.11 9.01
CA ASP A 321 50.66 -52.36 9.46
C ASP A 321 52.19 -52.30 9.39
N GLU A 322 52.76 -51.63 8.39
CA GLU A 322 54.20 -51.32 8.34
C GLU A 322 54.64 -50.46 9.53
N LEU A 323 53.89 -49.41 9.86
CA LEU A 323 54.16 -48.56 11.02
C LEU A 323 54.01 -49.31 12.35
N LYS A 324 53.02 -50.21 12.47
CA LYS A 324 52.89 -51.09 13.64
C LYS A 324 54.09 -52.02 13.79
N ARG A 325 54.52 -52.64 12.70
CA ARG A 325 55.71 -53.51 12.67
C ARG A 325 56.96 -52.74 13.06
N ARG A 326 57.15 -51.53 12.52
CA ARG A 326 58.25 -50.61 12.88
C ARG A 326 58.21 -50.26 14.37
N ARG A 327 57.03 -49.95 14.89
CA ARG A 327 56.80 -49.65 16.30
C ARG A 327 57.18 -50.86 17.16
N GLU A 328 56.75 -52.06 16.79
CA GLU A 328 57.08 -53.30 17.50
C GLU A 328 58.58 -53.60 17.51
N GLU A 329 59.27 -53.43 16.37
CA GLU A 329 60.74 -53.54 16.31
C GLU A 329 61.44 -52.56 17.25
N LEU A 330 60.95 -51.31 17.34
CA LEU A 330 61.51 -50.31 18.24
C LEU A 330 61.21 -50.64 19.72
N PHE A 331 60.02 -51.17 20.02
CA PHE A 331 59.70 -51.62 21.38
C PHE A 331 60.55 -52.83 21.80
N GLU A 332 60.76 -53.80 20.90
CA GLU A 332 61.67 -54.93 21.17
C GLU A 332 63.08 -54.42 21.51
N ARG A 333 63.59 -53.44 20.74
CA ARG A 333 64.90 -52.81 20.98
C ARG A 333 65.00 -52.04 22.30
N LEU A 334 63.89 -51.53 22.83
CA LEU A 334 63.86 -50.84 24.13
C LEU A 334 63.73 -51.83 25.31
N SER A 335 63.30 -53.06 25.04
CA SER A 335 63.08 -54.10 26.05
C SER A 335 64.24 -55.08 26.24
N SER A 336 65.21 -55.12 25.30
CA SER A 336 66.49 -55.84 25.41
C SER A 336 67.59 -54.94 25.97
#